data_AF-A0A6L8NHG0-F1
#
_entry.id   AF-A0A6L8NHG0-F1
#
_cell.length_a   1.000
_cell.length_b   1.000
_cell.length_c   1.000
_cell.angle_alpha   90.00
_cell.angle_beta   90.00
_cell.angle_gamma   90.00
#
_symmetry.space_group_name_H-M   'P 1'
#
loop_
_entity.id
_entity.type
_entity.pdbx_description
1 polymer ?
#
loop_
_entity_poly.entity_id
_entity_poly.type
_entity_poly.pdbx_seq_one_letter_code
_entity_poly.pdbx_strand_id
1 'polypeptide(L)' 'MTPESLLAERPPGCLTAPCCLCGRPTTAPVEVRHIPPDTTLYACPEHATTVAPGPVAHEGVPSPSPG' A
#
# COMPACT_ATOMS: atom_id res chain seq x y z
N MET A 1 13.92 -5.74 29.57
CA MET A 1 13.76 -6.07 28.14
C MET A 1 12.45 -6.84 28.01
N THR A 2 11.38 -6.19 27.55
CA THR A 2 10.05 -6.79 27.49
C THR A 2 9.88 -7.60 26.19
N PRO A 3 9.34 -8.82 26.23
CA PRO A 3 9.15 -9.68 25.04
C PRO A 3 8.05 -9.18 24.08
N GLU A 4 7.29 -8.17 24.49
CA GLU A 4 6.20 -7.53 23.73
C GLU A 4 6.68 -6.80 22.46
N SER A 5 7.99 -6.59 22.32
CA SER A 5 8.55 -5.83 21.18
C SER A 5 8.86 -6.68 19.94
N LEU A 6 8.63 -8.00 19.98
CA LEU A 6 9.06 -8.94 18.93
C LEU A 6 7.93 -9.63 18.15
N LEU A 7 6.65 -9.35 18.43
CA LEU A 7 5.54 -10.12 17.85
C LEU A 7 4.55 -9.34 16.96
N ALA A 8 4.66 -8.03 16.80
CA ALA A 8 3.68 -7.27 16.02
C ALA A 8 4.17 -6.76 14.66
N GLU A 9 5.45 -6.93 14.32
CA GLU A 9 5.92 -6.72 12.95
C GLU A 9 5.62 -7.98 12.16
N ARG A 10 4.32 -8.19 11.85
CA ARG A 10 3.92 -9.15 10.82
C ARG A 10 4.80 -8.84 9.62
N PRO A 11 5.64 -9.79 9.14
CA PRO A 11 6.35 -9.62 7.90
C PRO A 11 5.32 -9.15 6.86
N PRO A 12 5.62 -8.19 5.97
CA PRO A 12 4.79 -7.89 4.81
C PRO A 12 4.88 -9.07 3.85
N GLY A 13 4.40 -10.23 4.31
CA GLY A 13 4.68 -11.54 3.76
C GLY A 13 3.37 -12.24 3.56
N CYS A 14 2.93 -12.26 2.31
CA CYS A 14 1.78 -12.99 1.80
C CYS A 14 0.41 -12.38 2.14
N LEU A 15 0.24 -11.06 2.05
CA LEU A 15 -1.10 -10.54 1.82
C LEU A 15 -1.54 -11.02 0.43
N THR A 16 -2.46 -11.98 0.40
CA THR A 16 -3.18 -12.32 -0.82
C THR A 16 -4.46 -11.49 -0.83
N ALA A 17 -4.57 -10.57 -1.78
CA ALA A 17 -5.77 -9.76 -1.94
C ALA A 17 -6.34 -9.93 -3.36
N PRO A 18 -7.66 -9.87 -3.53
CA PRO A 18 -8.26 -9.84 -4.86
C PRO A 18 -7.96 -8.51 -5.53
N CYS A 19 -7.53 -8.55 -6.79
CA CYS A 19 -7.43 -7.35 -7.61
C CYS A 19 -8.84 -6.78 -7.84
N CYS A 20 -9.04 -5.51 -7.52
CA CYS A 20 -10.32 -4.82 -7.72
C CYS A 20 -10.74 -4.69 -9.20
N LEU A 21 -9.81 -4.89 -10.15
CA LEU A 21 -10.07 -4.83 -11.60
C LEU A 21 -10.37 -6.20 -12.22
N CYS A 22 -9.51 -7.19 -12.01
CA CYS A 22 -9.66 -8.51 -12.65
C CYS A 22 -10.22 -9.60 -11.72
N GLY A 23 -10.41 -9.30 -10.43
CA GLY A 23 -10.92 -10.23 -9.42
C GLY A 23 -9.97 -11.35 -9.03
N ARG A 24 -8.79 -11.46 -9.67
CA ARG A 24 -7.83 -12.54 -9.38
C ARG A 24 -7.10 -12.28 -8.07
N PRO A 25 -6.89 -13.31 -7.23
CA PRO A 25 -6.03 -13.19 -6.06
C PRO A 25 -4.59 -12.92 -6.52
N THR A 26 -3.93 -11.96 -5.88
CA THR A 26 -2.52 -11.66 -6.11
C THR A 26 -1.74 -11.75 -4.81
N THR A 27 -0.54 -12.34 -4.88
CA THR A 27 0.43 -12.38 -3.78
C THR A 27 1.27 -11.10 -3.69
N ALA A 28 1.08 -10.17 -4.62
CA ALA A 28 1.73 -8.86 -4.65
C ALA A 28 0.66 -7.75 -4.79
N PRO A 29 -0.25 -7.61 -3.81
CA PRO A 29 -1.30 -6.60 -3.87
C PRO A 29 -0.70 -5.21 -3.72
N VAL A 30 -1.10 -4.30 -4.61
CA VAL A 30 -0.72 -2.88 -4.57
C VAL A 30 -1.93 -2.08 -4.12
N GLU A 31 -1.75 -1.26 -3.08
CA GLU A 31 -2.76 -0.32 -2.63
C GLU A 31 -3.02 0.73 -3.71
N VAL A 32 -4.24 0.76 -4.24
CA VAL A 32 -4.59 1.68 -5.33
C VAL A 32 -5.57 2.77 -4.89
N ARG A 33 -6.35 2.53 -3.84
CA ARG A 33 -7.34 3.50 -3.35
C ARG A 33 -7.76 3.23 -1.91
N HIS A 34 -7.82 4.29 -1.11
CA HIS A 34 -8.44 4.27 0.20
C HIS A 34 -9.87 4.82 0.12
N ILE A 35 -10.86 4.04 0.57
CA ILE A 35 -12.27 4.41 0.66
C ILE A 35 -12.63 4.54 2.14
N PRO A 36 -12.96 5.75 2.64
CA PRO A 36 -13.37 5.92 4.02
C PRO A 36 -14.70 5.17 4.30
N PRO A 37 -14.91 4.68 5.53
CA PRO A 37 -14.08 4.92 6.71
C PRO A 37 -12.84 4.02 6.86
N ASP A 38 -12.81 2.81 6.29
CA ASP A 38 -11.72 1.84 6.56
C ASP A 38 -11.58 0.77 5.45
N THR A 39 -11.75 1.12 4.18
CA THR A 39 -11.68 0.15 3.07
C THR A 39 -10.56 0.50 2.10
N THR A 40 -9.49 -0.29 2.10
CA THR A 40 -8.44 -0.19 1.08
C THR A 40 -8.70 -1.13 -0.08
N LEU A 41 -8.69 -0.60 -1.31
CA LEU A 41 -8.72 -1.39 -2.53
C LEU A 41 -7.30 -1.71 -2.99
N TYR A 42 -7.12 -2.97 -3.40
CA TYR A 42 -5.87 -3.49 -3.91
C TYR A 42 -6.00 -3.90 -5.38
N ALA A 43 -4.92 -3.76 -6.13
CA ALA A 43 -4.81 -4.25 -7.51
C ALA A 43 -3.59 -5.17 -7.66
N CYS A 44 -3.62 -6.05 -8.67
CA CYS A 44 -2.42 -6.77 -9.07
C CYS A 44 -1.46 -5.84 -9.82
N PRO A 45 -0.15 -6.12 -9.86
CA PRO A 45 0.86 -5.20 -10.41
C PRO A 45 0.60 -4.80 -11.86
N GLU A 46 0.05 -5.70 -12.68
CA GLU A 46 -0.32 -5.41 -14.08
C GLU A 46 -1.41 -4.33 -14.20
N HIS A 47 -2.31 -4.27 -13.22
CA HIS A 47 -3.44 -3.35 -13.18
C HIS A 47 -3.18 -2.16 -12.25
N ALA A 48 -2.23 -2.24 -11.32
CA ALA A 48 -1.93 -1.16 -10.40
C ALA A 48 -1.52 0.15 -11.14
N THR A 49 -0.80 0.02 -12.25
CA THR A 49 -0.41 1.15 -13.11
C THR A 49 -1.58 1.81 -13.82
N THR A 50 -2.66 1.07 -14.09
CA THR A 50 -3.85 1.61 -14.78
C THR A 50 -4.82 2.28 -13.82
N VAL A 51 -4.86 1.86 -12.56
CA VAL A 51 -5.71 2.49 -11.53
C VAL A 51 -5.13 3.83 -11.08
N ALA A 52 -3.87 4.11 -11.39
CA ALA A 52 -3.07 5.22 -10.87
C ALA A 52 -3.11 5.23 -9.32
N PRO A 53 -2.06 4.80 -8.62
CA PRO A 53 -1.96 5.16 -7.21
C PRO A 53 -2.01 6.70 -7.17
N GLY A 54 -3.09 7.25 -6.60
CA GLY A 54 -3.13 8.67 -6.28
C GLY A 54 -1.81 9.00 -5.56
N PRO A 55 -1.20 10.16 -5.87
CA PRO A 55 0.22 10.42 -5.63
C PRO A 55 0.61 9.89 -4.26
N VAL A 56 1.50 8.89 -4.27
CA VAL A 56 2.13 8.40 -3.04
C VAL A 56 2.78 9.63 -2.41
N ALA A 57 2.16 10.15 -1.34
CA ALA A 57 2.68 11.24 -0.55
C ALA A 57 3.85 10.69 0.28
N HIS A 58 4.90 10.29 -0.42
CA HIS A 58 6.15 9.86 0.15
C HIS A 58 7.20 10.29 -0.85
N GLU A 59 7.57 11.57 -0.83
CA GLU A 59 8.94 12.06 -0.64
C GLU A 59 8.84 13.53 -0.19
N GLY A 60 9.46 13.85 0.95
CA GLY A 60 9.64 15.22 1.37
C GLY A 60 10.49 15.96 0.37
N VAL A 61 9.94 16.98 -0.27
CA VAL A 61 10.76 18.07 -0.80
C VAL A 61 11.28 18.85 0.41
N PRO A 62 12.59 18.87 0.72
CA PRO A 62 13.10 19.95 1.54
C PRO A 62 12.87 21.22 0.73
N SER A 63 11.98 22.09 1.20
CA SER A 63 11.83 23.45 0.68
C SER A 63 13.22 24.07 0.56
N PRO A 64 13.65 24.57 -0.62
CA PRO A 64 14.89 25.34 -0.67
C PRO A 64 14.74 26.56 0.24
N SER A 65 15.69 26.73 1.17
CA SER A 65 15.71 27.80 2.17
C SER A 65 15.63 29.18 1.50
N PRO A 66 15.01 30.19 2.16
CA PRO A 66 14.98 31.55 1.62
C PRO A 66 16.39 32.15 1.66
N GLY A 67 16.83 32.70 0.52
CA GLY A 67 17.98 33.60 0.44
C GLY A 67 17.59 35.04 0.72
#